data_AF-A0AAU6JPW1-F1
#
_entry.id   AF-A0AAU6JPW1-F1
#
_cell.length_a   1.000
_cell.length_b   1.000
_cell.length_c   1.000
_cell.angle_alpha   90.00
_cell.angle_beta   90.00
_cell.angle_gamma   90.00
#
_symmetry.space_group_name_H-M   'P 1'
#
loop_
_entity.id
_entity.type
_entity.pdbx_description
1 polymer ?
#
loop_
_entity_poly.entity_id
_entity_poly.type
_entity_poly.pdbx_seq_one_letter_code
_entity_poly.pdbx_strand_id
1 'polypeptide(L)'
;MFLLAAEGVVVRVSPASQQQRLATAVSLTRWLVANDFPATEPVDVPQPVAYDPYVVTFWRHYPQPEHGAPSPGRLGDLLRTLHSLPSPPVSLPQHQPLASLKTAVEASTYLAPNERAWLMERRQELLHAYEQLEFPLGHGHIHGDAYPGNTLWDGEDVRLGDWDEAAFGPREIDLANTFQGVRFGRSVGQLDDFSERYGYDIRQWSGQSVLCGIRDLHTLGSFIRRADQGDTAATQQLSYRIETLRNMDAQAQWGAA
;
A
#
# COMPACT_ATOMS: atom_id res chain seq x y z
N MET A 1 6.58 15.46 -3.86
CA MET A 1 6.21 15.89 -2.50
C MET A 1 7.16 17.01 -2.09
N PHE A 2 6.70 18.00 -1.34
CA PHE A 2 7.52 19.14 -0.89
C PHE A 2 7.16 19.53 0.55
N LEU A 3 8.15 19.88 1.38
CA LEU A 3 7.93 20.32 2.76
C LEU A 3 7.98 21.84 2.86
N LEU A 4 6.87 22.44 3.26
CA LEU A 4 6.78 23.82 3.73
C LEU A 4 7.14 23.84 5.22
N ALA A 5 8.45 23.95 5.49
CA ALA A 5 9.00 23.72 6.82
C ALA A 5 8.55 24.77 7.86
N ALA A 6 8.36 26.03 7.45
CA ALA A 6 7.93 27.09 8.36
C ALA A 6 6.48 26.90 8.82
N GLU A 7 5.67 26.25 7.99
CA GLU A 7 4.25 25.97 8.21
C GLU A 7 4.01 24.57 8.79
N GLY A 8 5.02 23.70 8.78
CA GLY A 8 4.87 22.30 9.17
C GLY A 8 3.92 21.54 8.24
N VAL A 9 3.95 21.82 6.93
CA VAL A 9 3.02 21.26 5.94
C VAL A 9 3.75 20.48 4.84
N VAL A 10 3.29 19.27 4.57
CA VAL A 10 3.69 18.46 3.41
C VAL A 10 2.72 18.69 2.27
N VAL A 11 3.25 19.11 1.12
CA VAL A 11 2.53 19.32 -0.13
C VAL A 11 2.73 18.10 -1.04
N ARG A 12 1.64 17.42 -1.38
CA ARG A 12 1.64 16.32 -2.36
C ARG A 12 1.06 16.83 -3.68
N VAL A 13 1.81 16.65 -4.77
CA VAL A 13 1.41 17.03 -6.14
C VAL A 13 1.20 15.75 -6.93
N SER A 14 0.04 15.61 -7.55
CA SER A 14 -0.34 14.47 -8.37
C SER A 14 -0.94 14.93 -9.70
N PRO A 15 -0.99 14.07 -10.73
CA PRO A 15 -1.72 14.38 -11.97
C PRO A 15 -3.21 14.61 -11.71
N ALA A 16 -3.83 15.54 -12.45
CA ALA A 16 -5.24 15.91 -12.30
C ALA A 16 -6.20 14.71 -12.42
N SER A 17 -5.82 13.65 -13.15
CA SER A 17 -6.59 12.40 -13.25
C SER A 17 -6.82 11.69 -11.90
N GLN A 18 -6.05 12.02 -10.85
CA GLN A 18 -6.20 11.47 -9.51
C GLN A 18 -7.10 12.30 -8.58
N GLN A 19 -7.68 13.41 -9.05
CA GLN A 19 -8.42 14.35 -8.21
C GLN A 19 -9.52 13.68 -7.37
N GLN A 20 -10.34 12.81 -7.96
CA GLN A 20 -11.41 12.12 -7.24
C GLN A 20 -10.86 11.20 -6.15
N ARG A 21 -9.79 10.46 -6.43
CA ARG A 21 -9.13 9.57 -5.46
C ARG A 21 -8.59 10.36 -4.27
N LEU A 22 -7.90 11.48 -4.53
CA LEU A 22 -7.35 12.33 -3.47
C LEU A 22 -8.44 13.01 -2.64
N ALA A 23 -9.55 13.41 -3.27
CA ALA A 23 -10.71 13.94 -2.54
C ALA A 23 -11.33 12.90 -1.60
N THR A 24 -11.45 11.64 -2.06
CA THR A 24 -11.87 10.51 -1.22
C THR A 24 -10.89 10.29 -0.07
N ALA A 25 -9.58 10.25 -0.34
CA ALA A 25 -8.55 10.04 0.69
C ALA A 25 -8.57 11.14 1.77
N VAL A 26 -8.66 12.41 1.38
CA VAL A 26 -8.79 13.54 2.33
C VAL A 26 -10.06 13.43 3.16
N SER A 27 -11.19 13.07 2.54
CA SER A 27 -12.47 12.94 3.25
C SER A 27 -12.44 11.77 4.24
N LEU A 28 -11.83 10.65 3.84
CA LEU A 28 -11.64 9.48 4.68
C LEU A 28 -10.75 9.80 5.89
N THR A 29 -9.60 10.44 5.68
CA THR A 29 -8.67 10.74 6.78
C THR A 29 -9.24 11.75 7.77
N ARG A 30 -10.02 12.75 7.31
CA ARG A 30 -10.79 13.62 8.22
C ARG A 30 -11.75 12.84 9.08
N TRP A 31 -12.48 11.89 8.49
CA TRP A 31 -13.40 11.04 9.25
C TRP A 31 -12.65 10.11 10.22
N LEU A 32 -11.52 9.52 9.81
CA LEU A 32 -10.70 8.67 10.68
C LEU A 32 -10.22 9.45 11.92
N VAL A 33 -9.64 10.64 11.72
CA VAL A 33 -9.18 11.51 12.81
C VAL A 33 -10.35 11.90 13.73
N ALA A 34 -11.53 12.18 13.18
CA ALA A 34 -12.73 12.48 13.97
C ALA A 34 -13.29 11.27 14.76
N ASN A 35 -12.84 10.05 14.47
CA ASN A 35 -13.16 8.83 15.22
C ASN A 35 -11.96 8.35 16.05
N ASP A 36 -11.07 9.28 16.44
CA ASP A 36 -9.88 9.03 17.26
C ASP A 36 -8.90 8.00 16.64
N PHE A 37 -9.00 7.75 15.33
CA PHE A 37 -8.03 6.91 14.64
C PHE A 37 -6.78 7.73 14.29
N PRO A 38 -5.57 7.23 14.60
CA PRO A 38 -4.32 7.95 14.37
C PRO A 38 -3.88 7.87 12.89
N ALA A 39 -4.59 8.59 12.02
CA ALA A 39 -4.18 8.81 10.64
C ALA A 39 -3.27 10.05 10.52
N THR A 40 -2.55 10.19 9.41
CA THR A 40 -1.93 11.47 9.04
C THR A 40 -3.01 12.51 8.75
N GLU A 41 -2.92 13.66 9.41
CA GLU A 41 -3.95 14.70 9.34
C GLU A 41 -3.82 15.55 8.07
N PRO A 42 -4.89 15.69 7.26
CA PRO A 42 -4.94 16.73 6.24
C PRO A 42 -5.07 18.10 6.90
N VAL A 43 -4.40 19.11 6.36
CA VAL A 43 -4.53 20.51 6.82
C VAL A 43 -5.98 20.99 6.64
N ASP A 44 -6.47 21.81 7.56
CA ASP A 44 -7.83 22.38 7.51
C ASP A 44 -7.92 23.54 6.51
N VAL A 45 -7.80 23.20 5.23
CA VAL A 45 -8.02 24.07 4.09
C VAL A 45 -8.89 23.37 3.06
N PRO A 46 -9.59 24.10 2.17
CA PRO A 46 -10.23 23.51 1.00
C PRO A 46 -9.19 22.76 0.16
N GLN A 47 -9.37 21.45 0.05
CA GLN A 47 -8.47 20.58 -0.71
C GLN A 47 -9.23 19.32 -1.16
N PRO A 48 -8.81 18.66 -2.25
CA PRO A 48 -7.65 19.00 -3.09
C PRO A 48 -7.80 20.31 -3.88
N VAL A 49 -6.68 20.99 -4.14
CA VAL A 49 -6.62 22.19 -4.99
C VAL A 49 -6.24 21.78 -6.42
N ALA A 50 -7.11 22.04 -7.38
CA ALA A 50 -6.84 21.79 -8.80
C ALA A 50 -5.96 22.91 -9.39
N TYR A 51 -4.88 22.53 -10.05
CA TYR A 51 -3.96 23.42 -10.75
C TYR A 51 -3.43 22.70 -11.98
N ASP A 52 -4.15 22.78 -13.11
CA ASP A 52 -3.88 22.01 -14.34
C ASP A 52 -2.39 22.09 -14.76
N PRO A 53 -1.73 20.97 -15.10
CA PRO A 53 -2.25 19.59 -15.22
C PRO A 53 -2.24 18.77 -13.91
N TYR A 54 -2.16 19.43 -12.76
CA TYR A 54 -1.95 18.84 -11.45
C TYR A 54 -3.10 19.05 -10.47
N VAL A 55 -3.05 18.29 -9.38
CA VAL A 55 -3.91 18.42 -8.21
C VAL A 55 -3.03 18.33 -6.96
N VAL A 56 -3.30 19.17 -5.97
CA VAL A 56 -2.46 19.38 -4.80
C VAL A 56 -3.22 19.09 -3.51
N THR A 57 -2.62 18.34 -2.59
CA THR A 57 -3.11 18.12 -1.21
C THR A 57 -2.07 18.56 -0.18
N PHE A 58 -2.56 18.92 1.00
CA PHE A 58 -1.79 19.52 2.09
C PHE A 58 -2.00 18.70 3.36
N TRP A 59 -0.91 18.21 3.92
CA TRP A 59 -0.90 17.31 5.07
C TRP A 59 -0.02 17.87 6.17
N ARG A 60 -0.35 17.60 7.42
CA ARG A 60 0.51 17.94 8.55
C ARG A 60 1.85 17.21 8.40
N HIS A 61 2.95 17.91 8.63
CA HIS A 61 4.28 17.32 8.70
C HIS A 61 4.49 16.69 10.08
N TYR A 62 5.00 15.45 10.08
CA TYR A 62 5.39 14.72 11.27
C TYR A 62 6.91 14.52 11.23
N PRO A 63 7.71 15.29 12.00
CA PRO A 63 9.15 15.12 12.04
C PRO A 63 9.53 13.69 12.45
N GLN A 64 10.30 13.00 11.61
CA GLN A 64 10.70 11.63 11.87
C GLN A 64 12.05 11.58 12.59
N PRO A 65 12.18 10.78 13.66
CA PRO A 65 13.44 10.62 14.37
C PRO A 65 14.42 9.71 13.60
N GLU A 66 15.71 9.78 13.94
CA GLU A 66 16.75 8.98 13.29
C GLU A 66 16.73 7.49 13.67
N HIS A 67 16.00 7.09 14.72
CA HIS A 67 15.98 5.71 15.23
C HIS A 67 15.13 4.73 14.42
N GLY A 68 14.71 5.12 13.22
CA GLY A 68 14.01 4.26 12.26
C GLY A 68 12.49 4.35 12.33
N ALA A 69 11.83 3.62 11.42
CA ALA A 69 10.38 3.61 11.30
C ALA A 69 9.71 2.84 12.45
N PRO A 70 8.41 3.10 12.73
CA PRO A 70 7.64 2.32 13.68
C PRO A 70 7.67 0.81 13.40
N SER A 71 7.58 0.00 14.48
CA SER A 71 7.64 -1.46 14.34
C SER A 71 6.42 -2.01 13.59
N PRO A 72 6.54 -3.19 12.95
CA PRO A 72 5.38 -3.88 12.39
C PRO A 72 4.29 -4.12 13.43
N GLY A 73 4.63 -4.43 14.69
CA GLY A 73 3.65 -4.52 15.76
C GLY A 73 2.73 -3.30 15.90
N ARG A 74 3.29 -2.09 15.84
CA ARG A 74 2.50 -0.85 15.90
C ARG A 74 1.51 -0.76 14.74
N LEU A 75 1.88 -1.21 13.54
CA LEU A 75 0.93 -1.34 12.43
C LEU A 75 -0.18 -2.37 12.72
N GLY A 76 0.14 -3.47 13.42
CA GLY A 76 -0.85 -4.45 13.87
C GLY A 76 -1.93 -3.82 14.76
N ASP A 77 -1.54 -3.02 15.75
CA ASP A 77 -2.47 -2.26 16.62
C ASP A 77 -3.36 -1.30 15.81
N LEU A 78 -2.76 -0.59 14.86
CA LEU A 78 -3.45 0.35 13.97
C LEU A 78 -4.50 -0.37 13.11
N LEU A 79 -4.13 -1.46 12.43
CA LEU A 79 -5.04 -2.19 11.57
C LEU A 79 -6.18 -2.85 12.35
N ARG A 80 -5.92 -3.34 13.56
CA ARG A 80 -6.98 -3.86 14.43
C ARG A 80 -8.01 -2.78 14.76
N THR A 81 -7.52 -1.58 15.10
CA THR A 81 -8.37 -0.43 15.39
C THR A 81 -9.17 -0.02 14.16
N LEU A 82 -8.49 0.17 13.01
CA LEU A 82 -9.11 0.50 11.73
C LEU A 82 -10.27 -0.47 11.42
N HIS A 83 -9.98 -1.76 11.40
CA HIS A 83 -10.95 -2.79 11.01
C HIS A 83 -12.16 -2.93 11.94
N SER A 84 -12.09 -2.34 13.14
CA SER A 84 -13.17 -2.31 14.13
C SER A 84 -14.07 -1.07 14.03
N LEU A 85 -13.65 -0.03 13.30
CA LEU A 85 -14.43 1.19 13.13
C LEU A 85 -15.73 0.92 12.34
N PRO A 86 -16.78 1.75 12.52
CA PRO A 86 -17.95 1.69 11.67
C PRO A 86 -17.61 2.04 10.22
N SER A 87 -18.52 1.77 9.28
CA SER A 87 -18.30 2.16 7.88
C SER A 87 -18.17 3.68 7.75
N PRO A 88 -17.19 4.19 6.98
CA PRO A 88 -17.07 5.62 6.76
C PRO A 88 -18.25 6.16 5.94
N PRO A 89 -18.62 7.44 6.12
CA PRO A 89 -19.68 8.09 5.34
C PRO A 89 -19.26 8.37 3.90
N VAL A 90 -17.96 8.30 3.59
CA VAL A 90 -17.44 8.40 2.23
C VAL A 90 -17.55 7.05 1.52
N SER A 91 -18.04 7.07 0.29
CA SER A 91 -18.10 5.87 -0.55
C SER A 91 -16.69 5.47 -0.99
N LEU A 92 -16.21 4.32 -0.50
CA LEU A 92 -14.94 3.75 -0.92
C LEU A 92 -15.13 2.89 -2.18
N PRO A 93 -14.16 2.90 -3.11
CA PRO A 93 -14.19 1.97 -4.24
C PRO A 93 -14.07 0.53 -3.73
N GLN A 94 -14.60 -0.43 -4.49
CA GLN A 94 -14.33 -1.84 -4.25
C GLN A 94 -12.86 -2.12 -4.54
N HIS A 95 -12.21 -2.92 -3.69
CA HIS A 95 -10.84 -3.34 -3.90
C HIS A 95 -10.74 -4.16 -5.19
N GLN A 96 -9.82 -3.78 -6.07
CA GLN A 96 -9.56 -4.46 -7.34
C GLN A 96 -8.09 -4.89 -7.41
N PRO A 97 -7.77 -6.13 -7.00
CA PRO A 97 -6.39 -6.60 -7.00
C PRO A 97 -5.78 -6.51 -8.40
N LEU A 98 -4.54 -6.02 -8.48
CA LEU A 98 -3.75 -5.97 -9.72
C LEU A 98 -4.36 -5.16 -10.87
N ALA A 99 -5.31 -4.26 -10.61
CA ALA A 99 -5.86 -3.35 -11.62
C ALA A 99 -4.78 -2.37 -12.12
N SER A 100 -4.07 -1.72 -11.18
CA SER A 100 -2.95 -0.80 -11.49
C SER A 100 -1.81 -1.48 -12.24
N LEU A 101 -1.50 -2.73 -11.89
CA LEU A 101 -0.49 -3.53 -12.59
C LEU A 101 -0.91 -3.80 -14.04
N LYS A 102 -2.17 -4.19 -14.27
CA LYS A 102 -2.69 -4.45 -15.63
C LYS A 102 -2.44 -3.24 -16.52
N THR A 103 -2.86 -2.06 -16.07
CA THR A 103 -2.65 -0.80 -16.79
C THR A 103 -1.17 -0.53 -17.05
N ALA A 104 -0.30 -0.73 -16.05
CA ALA A 104 1.13 -0.50 -16.21
C ALA A 104 1.76 -1.43 -17.25
N VAL A 105 1.43 -2.72 -17.25
CA VAL A 105 1.98 -3.70 -18.20
C VAL A 105 1.46 -3.46 -19.62
N GLU A 106 0.17 -3.15 -19.77
CA GLU A 106 -0.45 -2.85 -21.07
C GLU A 106 0.14 -1.59 -21.71
N ALA A 107 0.38 -0.56 -20.90
CA ALA A 107 0.94 0.72 -21.35
C ALA A 107 2.47 0.73 -21.50
N SER A 108 3.17 -0.29 -20.96
CA SER A 108 4.63 -0.29 -20.94
C SER A 108 5.22 -0.21 -22.34
N THR A 109 6.34 0.47 -22.48
CA THR A 109 7.20 0.46 -23.68
C THR A 109 8.52 -0.27 -23.42
N TYR A 110 8.88 -0.45 -22.14
CA TYR A 110 10.08 -1.14 -21.69
C TYR A 110 9.95 -2.67 -21.73
N LEU A 111 8.84 -3.25 -21.24
CA LEU A 111 8.71 -4.70 -21.08
C LEU A 111 8.72 -5.43 -22.43
N ALA A 112 9.46 -6.54 -22.52
CA ALA A 112 9.46 -7.40 -23.69
C ALA A 112 8.13 -8.17 -23.83
N PRO A 113 7.70 -8.56 -25.05
CA PRO A 113 6.41 -9.22 -25.26
C PRO A 113 6.21 -10.49 -24.41
N ASN A 114 7.26 -11.29 -24.22
CA ASN A 114 7.23 -12.49 -23.38
C ASN A 114 7.10 -12.18 -21.88
N GLU A 115 7.66 -11.07 -21.40
CA GLU A 115 7.48 -10.60 -20.02
C GLU A 115 6.06 -10.12 -19.77
N ARG A 116 5.49 -9.37 -20.72
CA ARG A 116 4.09 -8.93 -20.63
C ARG A 116 3.14 -10.12 -20.60
N ALA A 117 3.33 -11.08 -21.51
CA ALA A 117 2.50 -12.28 -21.56
C ALA A 117 2.57 -13.06 -20.25
N TRP A 118 3.78 -13.29 -19.73
CA TRP A 118 3.97 -13.99 -18.47
C TRP A 118 3.36 -13.24 -17.27
N LEU A 119 3.51 -11.91 -17.18
CA LEU A 119 2.89 -11.10 -16.11
C LEU A 119 1.36 -11.15 -16.17
N MET A 120 0.78 -11.14 -17.38
CA MET A 120 -0.67 -11.26 -17.55
C MET A 120 -1.20 -12.64 -17.17
N GLU A 121 -0.50 -13.70 -17.56
CA GLU A 121 -0.82 -15.08 -17.16
C GLU A 121 -0.73 -15.24 -15.65
N ARG A 122 0.38 -14.81 -15.04
CA ARG A 122 0.57 -14.89 -13.58
C ARG A 122 -0.47 -14.08 -12.81
N ARG A 123 -0.85 -12.90 -13.33
CA ARG A 123 -1.95 -12.11 -12.79
C ARG A 123 -3.27 -12.90 -12.84
N GLN A 124 -3.58 -13.54 -13.97
CA GLN A 124 -4.82 -14.29 -14.12
C GLN A 124 -4.89 -15.49 -13.17
N GLU A 125 -3.80 -16.24 -13.01
CA GLU A 125 -3.71 -17.34 -12.04
C GLU A 125 -4.01 -16.88 -10.61
N LEU A 126 -3.38 -15.78 -10.18
CA LEU A 126 -3.56 -15.26 -8.83
C LEU A 126 -4.97 -14.71 -8.59
N LEU A 127 -5.56 -14.06 -9.58
CA LEU A 127 -6.94 -13.58 -9.49
C LEU A 127 -7.95 -14.73 -9.45
N HIS A 128 -7.72 -15.78 -10.24
CA HIS A 128 -8.56 -16.97 -10.16
C HIS A 128 -8.47 -17.62 -8.78
N ALA A 129 -7.26 -17.76 -8.22
CA ALA A 129 -7.08 -18.27 -6.87
C ALA A 129 -7.74 -17.36 -5.81
N TYR A 130 -7.62 -16.05 -5.96
CA TYR A 130 -8.23 -15.05 -5.07
C TYR A 130 -9.77 -15.15 -5.03
N GLU A 131 -10.41 -15.37 -6.18
CA GLU A 131 -11.87 -15.55 -6.26
C GLU A 131 -12.39 -16.78 -5.52
N GLN A 132 -11.52 -17.78 -5.29
CA GLN A 132 -11.87 -19.01 -4.55
C GLN A 132 -11.61 -18.89 -3.04
N LEU A 133 -11.08 -17.76 -2.56
CA LEU A 133 -10.75 -17.59 -1.15
C LEU A 133 -12.00 -17.27 -0.31
N GLU A 134 -12.10 -17.93 0.84
CA GLU A 134 -12.96 -17.50 1.93
C GLU A 134 -12.17 -16.60 2.88
N PHE A 135 -12.71 -15.43 3.20
CA PHE A 135 -12.05 -14.39 4.00
C PHE A 135 -12.58 -14.40 5.44
N PRO A 136 -11.90 -15.08 6.39
CA PRO A 136 -12.39 -15.28 7.76
C PRO A 136 -12.55 -13.99 8.58
N LEU A 137 -11.81 -12.93 8.28
CA LEU A 137 -11.97 -11.61 8.90
C LEU A 137 -13.12 -10.81 8.30
N GLY A 138 -13.77 -11.34 7.26
CA GLY A 138 -14.85 -10.69 6.55
C GLY A 138 -14.41 -9.44 5.78
N HIS A 139 -15.40 -8.69 5.31
CA HIS A 139 -15.20 -7.50 4.49
C HIS A 139 -15.43 -6.23 5.30
N GLY A 140 -14.72 -5.16 4.95
CA GLY A 140 -14.79 -3.86 5.58
C GLY A 140 -14.02 -2.81 4.80
N HIS A 141 -13.83 -1.63 5.39
CA HIS A 141 -12.88 -0.67 4.86
C HIS A 141 -11.45 -1.14 5.17
N ILE A 142 -10.59 -1.01 4.18
CA ILE A 142 -9.18 -1.39 4.23
C ILE A 142 -8.33 -0.20 3.78
N HIS A 143 -7.09 -0.15 4.26
CA HIS A 143 -6.08 0.78 3.78
C HIS A 143 -5.66 0.48 2.34
N GLY A 144 -5.63 -0.81 1.95
CA GLY A 144 -5.26 -1.28 0.61
C GLY A 144 -3.75 -1.37 0.39
N ASP A 145 -3.00 -0.46 0.99
CA ASP A 145 -1.52 -0.42 0.96
C ASP A 145 -0.87 -0.41 2.35
N ALA A 146 -1.42 -1.11 3.34
CA ALA A 146 -0.87 -1.06 4.69
C ALA A 146 0.47 -1.82 4.78
N TYR A 147 1.58 -1.12 4.98
CA TYR A 147 2.87 -1.73 5.35
C TYR A 147 3.65 -0.78 6.26
N PRO A 148 4.66 -1.25 7.01
CA PRO A 148 5.34 -0.41 8.01
C PRO A 148 5.95 0.89 7.45
N GLY A 149 6.30 0.95 6.16
CA GLY A 149 6.80 2.18 5.54
C GLY A 149 5.76 3.29 5.40
N ASN A 150 4.47 2.96 5.52
CA ASN A 150 3.38 3.93 5.57
C ASN A 150 3.04 4.37 7.01
N THR A 151 3.83 3.94 8.00
CA THR A 151 3.69 4.42 9.39
C THR A 151 4.71 5.51 9.70
N LEU A 152 4.29 6.50 10.47
CA LEU A 152 5.09 7.65 10.88
C LEU A 152 5.05 7.81 12.40
N TRP A 153 6.15 8.23 12.99
CA TRP A 153 6.18 8.68 14.37
C TRP A 153 5.50 10.05 14.52
N ASP A 154 4.78 10.23 15.63
CA ASP A 154 4.30 11.51 16.14
C ASP A 154 4.63 11.58 17.64
N GLY A 155 5.87 12.00 17.95
CA GLY A 155 6.41 11.85 19.31
C GLY A 155 6.59 10.37 19.66
N GLU A 156 5.92 9.91 20.71
CA GLU A 156 5.91 8.49 21.11
C GLU A 156 4.79 7.67 20.44
N ASP A 157 3.85 8.36 19.79
CA ASP A 157 2.70 7.76 19.10
C ASP A 157 3.04 7.44 17.63
N VAL A 158 2.17 6.65 16.99
CA VAL A 158 2.33 6.20 15.62
C VAL A 158 1.09 6.55 14.81
N ARG A 159 1.30 7.04 13.58
CA ARG A 159 0.25 7.36 12.61
C ARG A 159 0.35 6.52 11.36
N LEU A 160 -0.80 6.17 10.79
CA LEU A 160 -0.89 5.53 9.46
C LEU A 160 -1.18 6.59 8.38
N GLY A 161 -0.31 6.66 7.38
CA GLY A 161 -0.41 7.57 6.24
C GLY A 161 -0.63 6.84 4.92
N ASP A 162 -0.74 7.63 3.85
CA ASP A 162 -0.91 7.18 2.46
C ASP A 162 -2.22 6.42 2.13
N TRP A 163 -3.34 7.11 2.34
CA TRP A 163 -4.69 6.58 2.14
C TRP A 163 -5.19 6.60 0.68
N ASP A 164 -4.29 6.70 -0.30
CA ASP A 164 -4.66 6.83 -1.72
C ASP A 164 -5.25 5.53 -2.29
N GLU A 165 -4.92 4.38 -1.69
CA GLU A 165 -5.43 3.06 -2.09
C GLU A 165 -6.56 2.52 -1.20
N ALA A 166 -7.09 3.36 -0.32
CA ALA A 166 -8.18 2.97 0.58
C ALA A 166 -9.40 2.48 -0.20
N ALA A 167 -9.95 1.36 0.25
CA ALA A 167 -11.00 0.64 -0.47
C ALA A 167 -11.93 -0.10 0.49
N PHE A 168 -13.02 -0.64 -0.04
CA PHE A 168 -13.81 -1.67 0.63
C PHE A 168 -13.41 -3.05 0.11
N GLY A 169 -13.11 -3.99 1.00
CA GLY A 169 -12.67 -5.34 0.62
C GLY A 169 -12.38 -6.24 1.81
N PRO A 170 -11.79 -7.43 1.56
CA PRO A 170 -11.32 -8.32 2.61
C PRO A 170 -10.22 -7.73 3.49
N ARG A 171 -10.37 -7.84 4.81
CA ARG A 171 -9.42 -7.27 5.78
C ARG A 171 -8.03 -7.89 5.71
N GLU A 172 -7.91 -9.13 5.26
CA GLU A 172 -6.66 -9.87 5.11
C GLU A 172 -5.67 -9.19 4.14
N ILE A 173 -6.18 -8.35 3.23
CA ILE A 173 -5.35 -7.59 2.28
C ILE A 173 -4.35 -6.71 3.02
N ASP A 174 -4.78 -6.01 4.07
CA ASP A 174 -3.91 -5.11 4.84
C ASP A 174 -2.86 -5.87 5.67
N LEU A 175 -3.13 -7.14 6.01
CA LEU A 175 -2.19 -7.97 6.74
C LEU A 175 -1.13 -8.54 5.80
N ALA A 176 -1.52 -8.98 4.60
CA ALA A 176 -0.66 -9.70 3.66
C ALA A 176 0.63 -8.93 3.32
N ASN A 177 0.56 -7.60 3.22
CA ASN A 177 1.70 -6.73 2.94
C ASN A 177 2.82 -6.83 4.01
N THR A 178 2.44 -6.98 5.28
CA THR A 178 3.42 -7.23 6.35
C THR A 178 4.09 -8.59 6.21
N PHE A 179 3.40 -9.61 5.70
CA PHE A 179 4.02 -10.93 5.49
C PHE A 179 4.86 -10.99 4.21
N GLN A 180 4.44 -10.28 3.16
CA GLN A 180 5.19 -10.17 1.92
C GLN A 180 6.59 -9.56 2.16
N GLY A 181 6.78 -8.72 3.18
CA GLY A 181 8.09 -8.15 3.46
C GLY A 181 9.13 -9.07 4.08
N VAL A 182 8.90 -10.39 4.16
CA VAL A 182 10.00 -11.37 4.20
C VAL A 182 10.97 -11.15 3.02
N ARG A 183 10.46 -10.71 1.86
CA ARG A 183 11.29 -10.28 0.71
C ARG A 183 12.13 -9.04 0.99
N PHE A 184 11.85 -8.31 2.07
CA PHE A 184 12.53 -7.09 2.47
C PHE A 184 13.21 -7.26 3.83
N GLY A 185 13.57 -8.50 4.19
CA GLY A 185 14.32 -8.82 5.40
C GLY A 185 13.50 -8.81 6.70
N ARG A 186 12.17 -8.84 6.64
CA ARG A 186 11.34 -8.90 7.85
C ARG A 186 11.56 -10.23 8.58
N SER A 187 11.94 -10.12 9.85
CA SER A 187 12.23 -11.28 10.70
C SER A 187 10.95 -11.96 11.21
N VAL A 188 11.07 -13.22 11.63
CA VAL A 188 9.97 -13.99 12.25
C VAL A 188 9.42 -13.26 13.48
N GLY A 189 10.27 -12.74 14.36
CA GLY A 189 9.82 -12.02 15.57
C GLY A 189 9.03 -10.75 15.26
N GLN A 190 9.33 -10.05 14.17
CA GLN A 190 8.54 -8.90 13.71
C GLN A 190 7.16 -9.31 13.17
N LEU A 191 7.06 -10.47 12.51
CA LEU A 191 5.78 -11.00 12.05
C LEU A 191 4.92 -11.49 13.22
N ASP A 192 5.55 -12.13 14.21
CA ASP A 192 4.88 -12.59 15.43
C ASP A 192 4.32 -11.39 16.23
N ASP A 193 5.11 -10.33 16.45
CA ASP A 193 4.67 -9.09 17.12
C ASP A 193 3.50 -8.42 16.37
N PHE A 194 3.54 -8.39 15.02
CA PHE A 194 2.41 -7.90 14.21
C PHE A 194 1.14 -8.72 14.44
N SER A 195 1.23 -10.06 14.36
CA SER A 195 0.08 -10.95 14.52
C SER A 195 -0.51 -10.93 15.92
N GLU A 196 0.33 -10.89 16.95
CA GLU A 196 -0.11 -10.82 18.35
C GLU A 196 -0.92 -9.53 18.60
N ARG A 197 -0.39 -8.38 18.16
CA ARG A 197 -1.04 -7.08 18.34
C ARG A 197 -2.31 -6.91 17.51
N TYR A 198 -2.28 -7.38 16.26
CA TYR A 198 -3.48 -7.40 15.42
C TYR A 198 -4.56 -8.35 15.99
N GLY A 199 -4.15 -9.47 16.60
CA GLY A 199 -5.03 -10.47 17.17
C GLY A 199 -5.43 -11.59 16.20
N TYR A 200 -4.74 -11.72 15.06
CA TYR A 200 -4.92 -12.79 14.08
C TYR A 200 -3.63 -13.05 13.33
N ASP A 201 -3.25 -14.32 13.22
CA ASP A 201 -2.10 -14.75 12.44
C ASP A 201 -2.54 -15.26 11.07
N ILE A 202 -2.30 -14.43 10.05
CA ILE A 202 -2.67 -14.75 8.67
C ILE A 202 -1.94 -16.00 8.14
N ARG A 203 -0.80 -16.41 8.72
CA ARG A 203 -0.09 -17.66 8.32
C ARG A 203 -0.92 -18.91 8.59
N GLN A 204 -1.91 -18.84 9.48
CA GLN A 204 -2.81 -19.96 9.78
C GLN A 204 -3.87 -20.17 8.68
N TRP A 205 -3.98 -19.23 7.73
CA TRP A 205 -4.94 -19.26 6.65
C TRP A 205 -4.27 -19.47 5.30
N SER A 206 -4.78 -20.45 4.53
CA SER A 206 -4.18 -20.88 3.25
C SER A 206 -4.15 -19.78 2.18
N GLY A 207 -5.06 -18.82 2.25
CA GLY A 207 -5.12 -17.69 1.30
C GLY A 207 -3.98 -16.69 1.43
N GLN A 208 -3.17 -16.75 2.50
CA GLN A 208 -2.05 -15.84 2.74
C GLN A 208 -1.05 -15.80 1.59
N SER A 209 -0.72 -16.97 1.03
CA SER A 209 0.25 -17.09 -0.06
C SER A 209 -0.25 -16.43 -1.36
N VAL A 210 -1.56 -16.52 -1.63
CA VAL A 210 -2.21 -15.87 -2.78
C VAL A 210 -2.13 -14.35 -2.62
N LEU A 211 -2.47 -13.81 -1.44
CA LEU A 211 -2.39 -12.37 -1.20
C LEU A 211 -0.96 -11.83 -1.26
N CYS A 212 0.03 -12.59 -0.78
CA CYS A 212 1.44 -12.21 -0.95
C CYS A 212 1.88 -12.24 -2.40
N GLY A 213 1.43 -13.23 -3.20
CA GLY A 213 1.69 -13.26 -4.64
C GLY A 213 1.05 -12.08 -5.39
N ILE A 214 -0.17 -11.69 -5.00
CA ILE A 214 -0.81 -10.47 -5.48
C ILE A 214 0.02 -9.24 -5.10
N ARG A 215 0.49 -9.16 -3.85
CA ARG A 215 1.31 -8.03 -3.40
C ARG A 215 2.65 -7.97 -4.14
N ASP A 216 3.30 -9.11 -4.36
CA ASP A 216 4.53 -9.21 -5.14
C ASP A 216 4.35 -8.59 -6.53
N LEU A 217 3.31 -9.01 -7.24
CA LEU A 217 2.95 -8.46 -8.53
C LEU A 217 2.58 -6.97 -8.46
N HIS A 218 1.82 -6.55 -7.43
CA HIS A 218 1.45 -5.15 -7.23
C HIS A 218 2.67 -4.22 -7.21
N THR A 219 3.72 -4.61 -6.49
CA THR A 219 4.93 -3.77 -6.36
C THR A 219 5.62 -3.50 -7.69
N LEU A 220 5.53 -4.42 -8.67
CA LEU A 220 6.14 -4.28 -9.99
C LEU A 220 5.58 -3.10 -10.79
N GLY A 221 4.32 -2.71 -10.57
CA GLY A 221 3.67 -1.66 -11.33
C GLY A 221 4.42 -0.32 -11.26
N SER A 222 4.97 0.01 -10.10
CA SER A 222 5.79 1.23 -9.92
C SER A 222 7.13 1.14 -10.66
N PHE A 223 7.78 -0.02 -10.62
CA PHE A 223 9.05 -0.28 -11.29
C PHE A 223 8.91 -0.29 -12.81
N ILE A 224 7.81 -0.81 -13.35
CA ILE A 224 7.50 -0.75 -14.78
C ILE A 224 7.44 0.70 -15.25
N ARG A 225 6.65 1.54 -14.56
CA ARG A 225 6.52 2.96 -14.91
C ARG A 225 7.85 3.73 -14.82
N ARG A 226 8.67 3.43 -13.82
CA ARG A 226 10.02 4.02 -13.65
C ARG A 226 10.98 3.54 -14.76
N ALA A 227 10.93 2.26 -15.13
CA ALA A 227 11.73 1.72 -16.22
C ALA A 227 11.35 2.35 -17.58
N ASP A 228 10.06 2.54 -17.85
CA ASP A 228 9.58 3.27 -19.04
C ASP A 228 10.11 4.72 -19.10
N GLN A 229 10.43 5.32 -17.95
CA GLN A 229 11.02 6.66 -17.82
C GLN A 229 12.56 6.67 -17.86
N GLY A 230 13.21 5.51 -18.01
CA GLY A 230 14.66 5.39 -18.11
C GLY A 230 15.41 5.29 -16.77
N ASP A 231 14.72 4.98 -15.67
CA ASP A 231 15.36 4.76 -14.36
C ASP A 231 16.09 3.40 -14.32
N THR A 232 17.41 3.44 -14.48
CA THR A 232 18.27 2.24 -14.54
C THR A 232 18.24 1.40 -13.26
N ALA A 233 18.12 2.01 -12.08
CA ALA A 233 18.02 1.29 -10.82
C ALA A 233 16.68 0.53 -10.71
N ALA A 234 15.59 1.20 -11.11
CA ALA A 234 14.27 0.55 -11.17
C ALA A 234 14.27 -0.61 -12.18
N THR A 235 14.99 -0.45 -13.28
CA THR A 235 15.10 -1.46 -14.33
C THR A 235 15.79 -2.74 -13.85
N GLN A 236 16.89 -2.60 -13.09
CA GLN A 236 17.61 -3.73 -12.50
C GLN A 236 16.75 -4.47 -11.48
N GLN A 237 16.06 -3.73 -10.61
CA GLN A 237 15.14 -4.32 -9.63
C GLN A 237 13.97 -5.01 -10.31
N LEU A 238 13.35 -4.41 -11.34
CA LEU A 238 12.26 -5.01 -12.09
C LEU A 238 12.67 -6.38 -12.67
N SER A 239 13.81 -6.42 -13.36
CA SER A 239 14.34 -7.64 -13.98
C SER A 239 14.57 -8.74 -12.93
N TYR A 240 15.24 -8.40 -11.83
CA TYR A 240 15.52 -9.33 -10.74
C TYR A 240 14.25 -9.87 -10.07
N ARG A 241 13.25 -9.01 -9.85
CA ARG A 241 11.96 -9.42 -9.28
C ARG A 241 11.18 -10.34 -10.22
N ILE A 242 11.14 -10.05 -11.52
CA ILE A 242 10.48 -10.91 -12.51
C ILE A 242 11.17 -12.28 -12.55
N GLU A 243 12.51 -12.33 -12.57
CA GLU A 243 13.26 -13.58 -12.57
C GLU A 243 13.00 -14.43 -11.33
N THR A 244 13.06 -13.83 -10.14
CA THR A 244 12.82 -14.54 -8.87
C THR A 244 11.38 -15.03 -8.75
N LEU A 245 10.39 -14.29 -9.27
CA LEU A 245 9.01 -14.76 -9.33
C LEU A 245 8.81 -15.91 -10.31
N ARG A 246 9.46 -15.88 -11.49
CA ARG A 246 9.43 -16.98 -12.47
C ARG A 246 10.02 -18.26 -11.90
N ASN A 247 11.09 -18.14 -11.13
CA ASN A 247 11.76 -19.26 -10.50
C ASN A 247 11.08 -19.72 -9.19
N MET A 248 9.97 -19.07 -8.80
CA MET A 248 9.28 -19.31 -7.53
C MET A 248 10.22 -19.23 -6.31
N ASP A 249 11.22 -18.33 -6.37
CA ASP A 249 12.17 -18.13 -5.29
C ASP A 249 11.52 -17.32 -4.16
N ALA A 250 11.04 -18.05 -3.16
CA ALA A 250 10.45 -17.50 -1.95
C ALA A 250 11.48 -16.89 -0.98
N GLN A 251 12.77 -17.16 -1.16
CA GLN A 251 13.84 -16.66 -0.29
C GLN A 251 14.52 -15.40 -0.85
N ALA A 252 14.28 -15.08 -2.12
CA ALA A 252 14.80 -13.88 -2.77
C ALA A 252 14.50 -12.59 -1.99
N GLN A 253 15.56 -11.81 -1.75
CA GLN A 253 15.51 -10.52 -1.08
C GLN A 253 15.54 -9.39 -2.10
N TRP A 254 14.53 -8.53 -2.09
CA TRP A 254 14.38 -7.42 -3.01
C TRP A 254 14.87 -6.11 -2.38
N GLY A 255 15.40 -5.20 -3.19
CA GLY A 255 15.69 -3.85 -2.74
C GLY A 255 14.38 -3.06 -2.53
N ALA A 256 14.33 -2.24 -1.49
CA ALA A 256 13.24 -1.25 -1.35
C ALA A 256 13.26 -0.26 -2.53
N ALA A 257 12.09 0.31 -2.84
CA ALA A 257 11.90 1.24 -3.96
C ALA A 257 12.48 2.63 -3.67
#